data_AF-A6HCZ7-F1
#
_entry.id   AF-A6HCZ7-F1
#
_cell.length_a   1.000
_cell.length_b   1.000
_cell.length_c   1.000
_cell.angle_alpha   90.00
_cell.angle_beta   90.00
_cell.angle_gamma   90.00
#
_symmetry.space_group_name_H-M   'P 1'
#
loop_
_entity.id
_entity.type
_entity.pdbx_description
1 polymer ?
#
loop_
_entity_poly.entity_id
_entity_poly.type
_entity_poly.pdbx_seq_one_letter_code
_entity_poly.pdbx_strand_id
1 'polypeptide(L)'
;MVQSLLGYLALDSQRRPLLIQVLKELLETWGSSSAVRHAPLEQQCYISKAILVCMAHLGESELQDVRDELLASMMAGVKCRLDSSLPPVRRLGMVVAEVISSRIHPEGPPLKFQYEDDEMSRELLALAAPGPASDCSLEARGPSPAPVATEPPVETPEKTMESDVHPAQPQGSDSELDSDDEFIPYDMSGDKELKSSKEPLYIRDCVEALTTSEDIERWEASLKVLEGLVYRNPQATREVSVELAKVLLHLEEKTCVAEFEQLRQRALVAVTVTDPEQVAKYLTSQFYGLNYSLRQRMDILDVLVLAAQALSRPRSLQRLSQHSSPASGTSRSPALAISQPDWQVVVEERIRSKTRRFSKGCPRREVSGVPNEFNSVAGYFFFPLLQHFDRPLVTFDLLGDDQLVLGRLTHTLASLMYLAVNTTVAVPMGKALLEFVWALRFHVDIYVRRGLLSAVSSVLLSVPTERLLGDLPDELLEARSWLADVAERDVDEDCRELAVRSLLLLERLKDKLLSSCSPQP
;
A
#
# COMPACT_ATOMS: atom_id res chain seq x y z
N MET A 1 14.80 -29.97 2.18
CA MET A 1 14.39 -31.11 3.01
C MET A 1 13.02 -31.68 2.60
N VAL A 2 12.00 -30.85 2.35
CA VAL A 2 10.67 -31.32 1.90
C VAL A 2 10.73 -31.99 0.52
N GLN A 3 11.39 -31.34 -0.45
CA GLN A 3 11.59 -31.91 -1.79
C GLN A 3 12.33 -33.26 -1.77
N SER A 4 13.32 -33.42 -0.90
CA SER A 4 14.09 -34.67 -0.81
C SER A 4 13.28 -35.82 -0.23
N LEU A 5 12.35 -35.56 0.70
CA LEU A 5 11.53 -36.60 1.33
C LEU A 5 10.30 -36.96 0.48
N LEU A 6 9.59 -35.96 -0.06
CA LEU A 6 8.48 -36.20 -0.99
C LEU A 6 8.96 -36.79 -2.31
N GLY A 7 10.12 -36.34 -2.81
CA GLY A 7 10.78 -36.94 -3.96
C GLY A 7 11.17 -38.40 -3.70
N TYR A 8 11.65 -38.75 -2.51
CA TYR A 8 11.94 -40.14 -2.14
C TYR A 8 10.70 -41.04 -2.15
N LEU A 9 9.54 -40.53 -1.73
CA LEU A 9 8.27 -41.24 -1.81
C LEU A 9 7.80 -41.43 -3.26
N ALA A 10 8.15 -40.50 -4.15
CA ALA A 10 7.78 -40.56 -5.56
C ALA A 10 8.61 -41.55 -6.40
N LEU A 11 9.84 -41.88 -5.98
CA LEU A 11 10.78 -42.73 -6.73
C LEU A 11 10.39 -44.21 -6.80
N ASP A 12 9.65 -44.73 -5.81
CA ASP A 12 9.29 -46.14 -5.70
C ASP A 12 7.79 -46.34 -5.89
N SER A 13 7.39 -47.19 -6.84
CA SER A 13 5.99 -47.45 -7.19
C SER A 13 5.16 -47.96 -6.01
N GLN A 14 5.79 -48.65 -5.05
CA GLN A 14 5.12 -49.14 -3.83
C GLN A 14 4.81 -48.02 -2.81
N ARG A 15 5.45 -46.85 -2.93
CA ARG A 15 5.33 -45.74 -1.96
C ARG A 15 4.49 -44.58 -2.49
N ARG A 16 4.18 -44.56 -3.78
CA ARG A 16 3.32 -43.54 -4.40
C ARG A 16 1.92 -43.43 -3.76
N PRO A 17 1.28 -44.51 -3.26
CA PRO A 17 0.03 -44.38 -2.49
C PRO A 17 0.20 -43.55 -1.20
N LEU A 18 1.37 -43.59 -0.56
CA LEU A 18 1.66 -42.76 0.61
C LEU A 18 1.79 -41.29 0.24
N LEU A 19 2.29 -40.98 -0.95
CA LEU A 19 2.37 -39.60 -1.44
C LEU A 19 0.96 -39.01 -1.66
N ILE A 20 0.02 -39.82 -2.16
CA ILE A 20 -1.40 -39.44 -2.29
C ILE A 20 -2.02 -39.22 -0.91
N GLN A 21 -1.78 -40.12 0.05
CA GLN A 21 -2.25 -39.98 1.43
C GLN A 21 -1.73 -38.68 2.07
N VAL A 22 -0.43 -38.39 1.91
CA VAL A 22 0.18 -37.15 2.41
C VAL A 22 -0.45 -35.92 1.74
N LEU A 23 -0.69 -35.95 0.43
CA LEU A 23 -1.37 -34.84 -0.26
C LEU A 23 -2.76 -34.58 0.32
N LYS A 24 -3.54 -35.62 0.62
CA LYS A 24 -4.87 -35.49 1.24
C LYS A 24 -4.80 -34.83 2.61
N GLU A 25 -3.93 -35.32 3.49
CA GLU A 25 -3.75 -34.77 4.84
C GLU A 25 -3.23 -33.33 4.81
N LEU A 26 -2.34 -33.02 3.86
CA LEU A 26 -1.86 -31.65 3.64
C LEU A 26 -2.99 -30.74 3.15
N LEU A 27 -3.86 -31.18 2.24
CA LEU A 27 -4.99 -30.37 1.77
C LEU A 27 -6.04 -30.14 2.86
N GLU A 28 -6.33 -31.15 3.68
CA GLU A 28 -7.24 -31.04 4.82
C GLU A 28 -6.73 -30.02 5.84
N THR A 29 -5.46 -30.13 6.24
CA THR A 29 -4.84 -29.17 7.17
C THR A 29 -4.69 -27.79 6.56
N TRP A 30 -4.35 -27.70 5.28
CA TRP A 30 -4.22 -26.45 4.53
C TRP A 30 -5.54 -25.70 4.37
N GLY A 31 -6.65 -26.43 4.24
CA GLY A 31 -8.00 -25.88 4.08
C GLY A 31 -8.78 -25.65 5.36
N SER A 32 -8.27 -26.09 6.51
CA SER A 32 -8.91 -25.88 7.80
C SER A 32 -8.97 -24.40 8.19
N SER A 33 -10.18 -23.91 8.50
CA SER A 33 -10.41 -22.52 8.91
C SER A 33 -9.66 -22.13 10.18
N SER A 34 -9.46 -23.08 11.12
CA SER A 34 -8.68 -22.84 12.33
C SER A 34 -7.18 -22.72 12.03
N ALA A 35 -6.66 -23.56 11.12
CA ALA A 35 -5.26 -23.51 10.71
C ALA A 35 -4.94 -22.19 9.98
N VAL A 36 -5.83 -21.74 9.09
CA VAL A 36 -5.68 -20.46 8.37
C VAL A 36 -5.64 -19.26 9.34
N ARG A 37 -6.44 -19.30 10.42
CA ARG A 37 -6.56 -18.19 11.39
C ARG A 37 -5.45 -18.17 12.43
N HIS A 38 -4.92 -19.32 12.83
CA HIS A 38 -4.02 -19.42 13.99
C HIS A 38 -2.59 -19.83 13.64
N ALA A 39 -2.32 -20.41 12.46
CA ALA A 39 -0.97 -20.82 12.10
C ALA A 39 -0.14 -19.64 11.55
N PRO A 40 1.15 -19.51 11.95
CA PRO A 40 2.06 -18.53 11.37
C PRO A 40 2.19 -18.65 9.85
N LEU A 41 2.43 -17.53 9.17
CA LEU A 41 2.53 -17.48 7.71
C LEU A 41 3.61 -18.44 7.16
N GLU A 42 4.74 -18.58 7.86
CA GLU A 42 5.82 -19.49 7.48
C GLU A 42 5.35 -20.94 7.42
N GLN A 43 4.54 -21.37 8.39
CA GLN A 43 3.98 -22.72 8.42
C GLN A 43 2.94 -22.92 7.31
N GLN A 44 2.09 -21.92 7.05
CA GLN A 44 1.15 -21.96 5.94
C GLN A 44 1.86 -22.03 4.57
N CYS A 45 2.96 -21.29 4.43
CA CYS A 45 3.83 -21.32 3.25
C CYS A 45 4.47 -22.71 3.09
N TYR A 46 4.99 -23.29 4.18
CA TYR A 46 5.59 -24.63 4.17
C TYR A 46 4.60 -25.71 3.69
N ILE A 47 3.37 -25.71 4.22
CA ILE A 47 2.32 -26.65 3.81
C ILE A 47 1.97 -26.44 2.33
N SER A 48 1.85 -25.19 1.89
CA SER A 48 1.59 -24.85 0.48
C SER A 48 2.70 -25.37 -0.44
N LYS A 49 3.98 -25.16 -0.05
CA LYS A 49 5.15 -25.70 -0.77
C LYS A 49 5.12 -27.23 -0.84
N ALA A 50 4.75 -27.91 0.25
CA ALA A 50 4.64 -29.37 0.28
C ALA A 50 3.56 -29.90 -0.68
N ILE A 51 2.39 -29.24 -0.72
CA ILE A 51 1.30 -29.57 -1.66
C ILE A 51 1.78 -29.46 -3.11
N LEU A 52 2.44 -28.35 -3.46
CA LEU A 52 2.94 -28.12 -4.83
C LEU A 52 3.97 -29.17 -5.25
N VAL A 53 4.87 -29.55 -4.33
CA VAL A 53 5.85 -30.61 -4.57
C VAL A 53 5.17 -31.97 -4.76
N CYS A 54 4.14 -32.31 -3.98
CA CYS A 54 3.35 -33.53 -4.22
C CYS A 54 2.71 -33.51 -5.62
N MET A 55 2.13 -32.38 -6.03
CA MET A 55 1.49 -32.23 -7.35
C MET A 55 2.47 -32.32 -8.53
N ALA A 56 3.72 -31.90 -8.32
CA ALA A 56 4.79 -32.02 -9.31
C ALA A 56 5.26 -33.48 -9.52
N HIS A 57 5.14 -34.32 -8.48
CA HIS A 57 5.61 -35.71 -8.52
C HIS A 57 4.53 -36.73 -8.90
N LEU A 58 3.24 -36.42 -8.70
CA LEU A 58 2.11 -37.30 -9.04
C LEU A 58 1.83 -37.29 -10.55
N GLY A 59 1.56 -38.46 -11.11
CA GLY A 59 1.21 -38.63 -12.52
C GLY A 59 -0.27 -38.37 -12.79
N GLU A 60 -0.63 -38.15 -14.05
CA GLU A 60 -2.02 -37.87 -14.46
C GLU A 60 -2.98 -39.03 -14.14
N SER A 61 -2.52 -40.28 -14.29
CA SER A 61 -3.32 -41.47 -13.98
C SER A 61 -3.68 -41.57 -12.49
N GLU A 62 -2.77 -41.18 -11.60
CA GLU A 62 -2.96 -41.25 -10.14
C GLU A 62 -3.88 -40.13 -9.64
N LEU A 63 -3.84 -38.98 -10.30
CA LEU A 63 -4.73 -37.85 -9.98
C LEU A 63 -6.15 -38.10 -10.44
N GLN A 64 -6.36 -38.87 -11.51
CA GLN A 64 -7.68 -39.17 -12.05
C GLN A 64 -8.55 -39.99 -11.06
N ASP A 65 -7.94 -40.89 -10.30
CA ASP A 65 -8.65 -41.73 -9.32
C ASP A 65 -9.13 -40.95 -8.08
N VAL A 66 -8.49 -39.82 -7.76
CA VAL A 66 -8.74 -39.02 -6.53
C VAL A 66 -9.26 -37.62 -6.86
N ARG A 67 -9.60 -37.37 -8.12
CA ARG A 67 -9.92 -36.05 -8.66
C ARG A 67 -11.01 -35.31 -7.90
N ASP A 68 -12.15 -35.96 -7.67
CA ASP A 68 -13.31 -35.31 -7.04
C ASP A 68 -13.04 -34.92 -5.58
N GLU A 69 -12.30 -35.75 -4.86
CA GLU A 69 -11.93 -35.53 -3.45
C GLU A 69 -10.89 -34.42 -3.30
N LEU A 70 -9.89 -34.38 -4.18
CA LEU A 70 -8.89 -33.31 -4.23
C LEU A 70 -9.52 -31.97 -4.60
N LEU A 71 -10.43 -31.95 -5.57
CA LEU A 71 -11.18 -30.75 -5.92
C LEU A 71 -12.02 -30.24 -4.75
N ALA A 72 -12.78 -31.11 -4.08
CA ALA A 72 -13.62 -30.71 -2.97
C ALA A 72 -12.79 -30.10 -1.83
N SER A 73 -11.68 -30.75 -1.48
CA SER A 73 -10.75 -30.29 -0.45
C SER A 73 -10.05 -28.98 -0.83
N MET A 74 -9.60 -28.87 -2.08
CA MET A 74 -9.02 -27.64 -2.63
C MET A 74 -10.03 -26.48 -2.57
N MET A 75 -11.25 -26.66 -3.08
CA MET A 75 -12.27 -25.60 -3.13
C MET A 75 -12.64 -25.11 -1.72
N ALA A 76 -12.76 -26.03 -0.76
CA ALA A 76 -13.01 -25.69 0.64
C ALA A 76 -11.85 -24.85 1.24
N GLY A 77 -10.60 -25.22 0.97
CA GLY A 77 -9.44 -24.50 1.46
C GLY A 77 -9.21 -23.15 0.77
N VAL A 78 -9.44 -23.08 -0.54
CA VAL A 78 -9.36 -21.82 -1.31
C VAL A 78 -10.38 -20.81 -0.79
N LYS A 79 -11.62 -21.24 -0.55
CA LYS A 79 -12.64 -20.37 0.06
C LYS A 79 -12.14 -19.76 1.38
N CYS A 80 -11.68 -20.60 2.31
CA CYS A 80 -11.19 -20.13 3.61
C CYS A 80 -10.00 -19.17 3.51
N ARG A 81 -9.14 -19.33 2.50
CA ARG A 81 -7.95 -18.49 2.30
C ARG A 81 -8.26 -17.19 1.60
N LEU A 82 -9.17 -17.19 0.61
CA LEU A 82 -9.62 -15.97 -0.07
C LEU A 82 -10.42 -15.06 0.88
N ASP A 83 -11.13 -15.64 1.85
CA ASP A 83 -11.83 -14.91 2.92
C ASP A 83 -10.86 -14.24 3.92
N SER A 84 -9.54 -14.52 3.85
CA SER A 84 -8.55 -13.91 4.75
C SER A 84 -8.25 -12.45 4.40
N SER A 85 -8.13 -11.60 5.42
CA SER A 85 -7.72 -10.19 5.28
C SER A 85 -6.25 -10.00 4.92
N LEU A 86 -5.40 -11.01 5.13
CA LEU A 86 -3.96 -10.95 4.89
C LEU A 86 -3.63 -11.24 3.40
N PRO A 87 -3.05 -10.29 2.64
CA PRO A 87 -2.70 -10.50 1.23
C PRO A 87 -1.80 -11.73 0.97
N PRO A 88 -0.78 -12.02 1.80
CA PRO A 88 0.05 -13.21 1.61
C PRO A 88 -0.74 -14.53 1.72
N VAL A 89 -1.75 -14.60 2.60
CA VAL A 89 -2.59 -15.80 2.79
C VAL A 89 -3.50 -16.01 1.59
N ARG A 90 -4.12 -14.95 1.07
CA ARG A 90 -4.90 -15.00 -0.17
C ARG A 90 -4.04 -15.45 -1.34
N ARG A 91 -2.81 -14.96 -1.44
CA ARG A 91 -1.86 -15.32 -2.50
C ARG A 91 -1.47 -16.78 -2.49
N LEU A 92 -1.19 -17.36 -1.31
CA LEU A 92 -0.99 -18.81 -1.16
C LEU A 92 -2.21 -19.59 -1.68
N GLY A 93 -3.42 -19.15 -1.35
CA GLY A 93 -4.67 -19.72 -1.83
C GLY A 93 -4.77 -19.71 -3.35
N MET A 94 -4.51 -18.55 -3.97
CA MET A 94 -4.57 -18.37 -5.42
C MET A 94 -3.55 -19.25 -6.16
N VAL A 95 -2.27 -19.19 -5.80
CA VAL A 95 -1.20 -19.94 -6.49
C VAL A 95 -1.43 -21.46 -6.40
N VAL A 96 -1.78 -21.96 -5.21
CA VAL A 96 -2.04 -23.40 -5.02
C VAL A 96 -3.26 -23.85 -5.83
N ALA A 97 -4.32 -23.03 -5.89
CA ALA A 97 -5.52 -23.33 -6.67
C ALA A 97 -5.24 -23.41 -8.17
N GLU A 98 -4.45 -22.48 -8.73
CA GLU A 98 -4.07 -22.50 -10.14
C GLU A 98 -3.28 -23.75 -10.50
N VAL A 99 -2.30 -24.11 -9.67
CA VAL A 99 -1.45 -25.29 -9.91
C VAL A 99 -2.28 -26.57 -9.81
N ILE A 100 -3.11 -26.73 -8.78
CA ILE A 100 -3.95 -27.92 -8.64
C ILE A 100 -4.98 -28.00 -9.77
N SER A 101 -5.64 -26.89 -10.11
CA SER A 101 -6.65 -26.83 -11.18
C SER A 101 -6.05 -27.23 -12.54
N SER A 102 -4.86 -26.72 -12.87
CA SER A 102 -4.18 -27.05 -14.13
C SER A 102 -3.74 -28.53 -14.22
N ARG A 103 -3.42 -29.17 -13.09
CA ARG A 103 -3.04 -30.60 -13.05
C ARG A 103 -4.22 -31.56 -13.04
N ILE A 104 -5.35 -31.19 -12.45
CA ILE A 104 -6.54 -32.07 -12.35
C ILE A 104 -7.47 -31.90 -13.56
N HIS A 105 -7.54 -30.70 -14.16
CA HIS A 105 -8.42 -30.38 -15.29
C HIS A 105 -7.65 -29.73 -16.44
N PRO A 106 -6.73 -30.45 -17.12
CA PRO A 106 -5.98 -29.89 -18.24
C PRO A 106 -6.87 -29.49 -19.43
N GLU A 107 -8.03 -30.13 -19.58
CA GLU A 107 -9.02 -29.88 -20.65
C GLU A 107 -10.02 -28.74 -20.31
N GLY A 108 -10.02 -28.24 -19.07
CA GLY A 108 -10.96 -27.21 -18.61
C GLY A 108 -10.44 -25.78 -18.80
N PRO A 109 -11.31 -24.75 -18.68
CA PRO A 109 -10.85 -23.36 -18.64
C PRO A 109 -9.86 -23.18 -17.48
N PRO A 110 -8.65 -22.65 -17.72
CA PRO A 110 -7.64 -22.52 -16.68
C PRO A 110 -8.12 -21.52 -15.63
N LEU A 111 -8.13 -21.94 -14.37
CA LEU A 111 -8.34 -21.02 -13.26
C LEU A 111 -7.15 -20.04 -13.23
N LYS A 112 -7.43 -18.75 -13.40
CA LYS A 112 -6.45 -17.68 -13.37
C LYS A 112 -6.91 -16.58 -12.42
N PHE A 113 -6.08 -16.28 -11.44
CA PHE A 113 -6.23 -15.18 -10.51
C PHE A 113 -5.22 -14.07 -10.85
N GLN A 114 -5.53 -12.86 -10.39
CA GLN A 114 -4.61 -11.73 -10.47
C GLN A 114 -3.96 -11.52 -9.10
N TYR A 115 -2.63 -11.59 -9.05
CA TYR A 115 -1.83 -11.33 -7.85
C TYR A 115 -0.48 -10.71 -8.20
N GLU A 116 0.14 -10.02 -7.23
CA GLU A 116 1.45 -9.39 -7.38
C GLU A 116 2.57 -10.43 -7.57
N ASP A 117 3.47 -10.18 -8.51
CA ASP A 117 4.62 -11.03 -8.82
C ASP A 117 5.81 -10.77 -7.87
N ASP A 118 5.71 -11.33 -6.67
CA ASP A 118 6.72 -11.23 -5.63
C ASP A 118 7.63 -12.47 -5.56
N GLU A 119 8.67 -12.40 -4.73
CA GLU A 119 9.60 -13.52 -4.49
C GLU A 119 8.87 -14.81 -4.06
N MET A 120 7.86 -14.69 -3.19
CA MET A 120 7.06 -15.84 -2.71
C MET A 120 6.25 -16.52 -3.82
N SER A 121 5.63 -15.78 -4.74
CA SER A 121 4.90 -16.35 -5.88
C SER A 121 5.85 -17.03 -6.86
N ARG A 122 7.01 -16.40 -7.14
CA ARG A 122 8.05 -16.99 -8.00
C ARG A 122 8.59 -18.29 -7.43
N GLU A 123 8.86 -18.34 -6.13
CA GLU A 123 9.29 -19.56 -5.44
C GLU A 123 8.25 -20.68 -5.54
N LEU A 124 6.97 -20.38 -5.30
CA LEU A 124 5.90 -21.38 -5.35
C LEU A 124 5.69 -21.94 -6.75
N LEU A 125 5.68 -21.07 -7.78
CA LEU A 125 5.56 -21.49 -9.17
C LEU A 125 6.76 -22.32 -9.64
N ALA A 126 7.97 -21.99 -9.18
CA ALA A 126 9.17 -22.78 -9.47
C ALA A 126 9.09 -24.22 -8.94
N LEU A 127 8.38 -24.44 -7.82
CA LEU A 127 8.16 -25.78 -7.25
C LEU A 127 7.15 -26.63 -8.04
N ALA A 128 6.26 -25.98 -8.79
CA ALA A 128 5.23 -26.64 -9.59
C ALA A 128 5.72 -27.06 -10.98
N ALA A 129 6.86 -26.55 -11.44
CA ALA A 129 7.45 -26.89 -12.73
C ALA A 129 7.95 -28.35 -12.74
N PRO A 130 7.64 -29.16 -13.76
CA PRO A 130 8.16 -30.52 -13.87
C PRO A 130 9.68 -30.50 -14.01
N GLY A 131 10.40 -30.97 -12.98
CA GLY A 131 11.85 -31.16 -13.06
C GLY A 131 12.19 -32.32 -14.02
N PRO A 132 13.26 -32.22 -14.82
CA PRO A 132 13.72 -33.34 -15.62
C PRO A 132 14.13 -34.50 -14.70
N ALA A 133 13.65 -35.70 -15.02
CA ALA A 133 13.92 -36.91 -14.28
C ALA A 133 15.43 -37.19 -14.23
N SER A 134 15.95 -37.35 -13.01
CA SER A 134 17.15 -38.12 -12.62
C SER A 134 18.40 -37.98 -13.50
N ASP A 135 19.40 -37.28 -12.98
CA ASP A 135 20.68 -37.94 -12.69
C ASP A 135 21.39 -37.26 -11.52
N CYS A 136 21.51 -38.01 -10.42
CA CYS A 136 22.35 -37.67 -9.30
C CYS A 136 23.80 -37.93 -9.70
N SER A 137 24.62 -36.88 -9.78
CA SER A 137 26.08 -37.01 -9.66
C SER A 137 26.62 -35.79 -8.92
N LEU A 138 26.96 -36.02 -7.65
CA LEU A 138 27.89 -35.19 -6.89
C LEU A 138 29.21 -35.10 -7.65
N GLU A 139 29.71 -33.91 -7.96
CA GLU A 139 31.15 -33.64 -8.09
C GLU A 139 31.41 -32.12 -7.99
N ALA A 140 32.64 -31.82 -7.60
CA ALA A 140 33.14 -30.56 -7.07
C ALA A 140 33.19 -29.36 -8.03
N ARG A 141 32.98 -28.17 -7.45
CA ARG A 141 33.88 -26.99 -7.50
C ARG A 141 34.63 -26.69 -8.81
N GLY A 142 34.25 -25.58 -9.46
CA GLY A 142 35.14 -24.82 -10.35
C GLY A 142 34.39 -23.85 -11.27
N PRO A 143 34.79 -22.56 -11.37
CA PRO A 143 34.13 -21.59 -12.25
C PRO A 143 34.79 -21.47 -13.64
N SER A 144 34.01 -20.89 -14.58
CA SER A 144 34.36 -20.31 -15.90
C SER A 144 34.13 -21.22 -17.12
N PRO A 145 33.98 -20.72 -18.38
CA PRO A 145 33.88 -19.33 -18.88
C PRO A 145 32.69 -19.06 -19.84
N ALA A 146 32.48 -17.78 -20.19
CA ALA A 146 31.60 -17.31 -21.28
C ALA A 146 32.24 -17.49 -22.67
N PRO A 147 31.45 -17.47 -23.77
CA PRO A 147 31.96 -17.10 -25.08
C PRO A 147 31.54 -15.67 -25.50
N VAL A 148 32.48 -15.08 -26.22
CA VAL A 148 32.61 -13.73 -26.75
C VAL A 148 31.93 -13.62 -28.12
N ALA A 149 31.34 -12.45 -28.44
CA ALA A 149 31.60 -11.74 -29.71
C ALA A 149 31.02 -10.30 -29.66
N THR A 150 31.81 -9.25 -29.39
CA THR A 150 32.57 -8.35 -30.31
C THR A 150 31.74 -7.19 -30.89
N GLU A 151 31.89 -5.98 -30.32
CA GLU A 151 31.66 -4.65 -30.95
C GLU A 151 32.91 -4.24 -31.80
N PRO A 152 33.22 -2.99 -32.26
CA PRO A 152 32.53 -1.66 -32.33
C PRO A 152 32.88 -0.94 -33.70
N PRO A 153 33.23 0.38 -33.87
CA PRO A 153 32.86 1.69 -33.24
C PRO A 153 32.46 2.84 -34.26
N VAL A 154 31.59 3.81 -33.89
CA VAL A 154 31.80 5.24 -33.49
C VAL A 154 32.36 6.23 -34.55
N GLU A 155 31.64 7.35 -34.78
CA GLU A 155 32.07 8.79 -34.74
C GLU A 155 31.33 9.73 -35.74
N THR A 156 30.65 10.76 -35.19
CA THR A 156 30.37 12.11 -35.76
C THR A 156 31.61 13.04 -35.60
N PRO A 157 31.72 14.32 -36.05
CA PRO A 157 30.69 15.32 -36.46
C PRO A 157 31.08 16.35 -37.58
N GLU A 158 30.13 17.23 -37.98
CA GLU A 158 30.23 18.73 -38.01
C GLU A 158 29.41 19.46 -39.12
N LYS A 159 28.57 20.39 -38.64
CA LYS A 159 28.23 21.78 -39.10
C LYS A 159 27.65 22.12 -40.50
N THR A 160 26.38 22.55 -40.45
CA THR A 160 25.78 23.85 -40.86
C THR A 160 26.10 24.49 -42.23
N MET A 161 25.07 24.68 -43.09
CA MET A 161 24.57 26.00 -43.55
C MET A 161 23.34 25.89 -44.47
N GLU A 162 22.54 26.97 -44.45
CA GLU A 162 21.21 27.20 -45.00
C GLU A 162 21.14 27.29 -46.54
N SER A 163 19.97 27.01 -47.14
CA SER A 163 19.33 27.93 -48.12
C SER A 163 17.93 27.47 -48.54
N ASP A 164 17.02 28.44 -48.58
CA ASP A 164 15.64 28.45 -49.10
C ASP A 164 15.39 27.72 -50.43
N VAL A 165 14.20 27.10 -50.59
CA VAL A 165 13.52 26.99 -51.89
C VAL A 165 12.00 27.11 -51.74
N HIS A 166 11.42 28.13 -52.39
CA HIS A 166 10.01 28.18 -52.80
C HIS A 166 9.83 27.58 -54.22
N PRO A 167 8.62 27.13 -54.60
CA PRO A 167 8.42 26.05 -55.56
C PRO A 167 8.16 26.54 -57.00
N ALA A 168 8.43 25.68 -57.97
CA ALA A 168 7.87 25.78 -59.32
C ALA A 168 7.64 24.38 -59.90
N GLN A 169 6.53 24.29 -60.63
CA GLN A 169 5.76 23.11 -60.98
C GLN A 169 6.14 22.59 -62.41
N PRO A 170 5.42 21.62 -63.02
CA PRO A 170 5.95 20.33 -63.46
C PRO A 170 5.99 20.15 -64.98
N GLN A 171 6.83 19.24 -65.51
CA GLN A 171 6.61 18.49 -66.77
C GLN A 171 7.41 17.20 -66.61
N GLY A 172 6.82 16.00 -66.64
CA GLY A 172 6.02 15.43 -67.72
C GLY A 172 6.87 14.36 -68.38
N SER A 173 6.66 13.09 -68.01
CA SER A 173 7.12 11.96 -68.81
C SER A 173 6.33 10.73 -68.43
N ASP A 174 5.54 10.27 -69.40
CA ASP A 174 4.86 8.99 -69.39
C ASP A 174 5.88 7.86 -69.25
N SER A 175 5.60 6.94 -68.33
CA SER A 175 6.01 5.55 -68.47
C SER A 175 4.92 4.69 -67.84
N GLU A 176 4.07 4.13 -68.71
CA GLU A 176 3.26 2.96 -68.39
C GLU A 176 4.19 1.82 -67.98
N LEU A 177 4.24 1.50 -66.69
CA LEU A 177 4.79 0.25 -66.19
C LEU A 177 3.87 -0.26 -65.08
N ASP A 178 3.31 -1.43 -65.37
CA ASP A 178 2.61 -2.38 -64.52
C ASP A 178 3.17 -2.41 -63.09
N SER A 179 2.43 -1.83 -62.14
CA SER A 179 2.72 -1.90 -60.71
C SER A 179 1.40 -2.08 -59.97
N ASP A 180 1.04 -3.35 -59.83
CA ASP A 180 -0.02 -3.91 -58.97
C ASP A 180 0.26 -3.70 -57.46
N ASP A 181 0.78 -2.53 -57.06
CA ASP A 181 0.96 -2.17 -55.64
C ASP A 181 -0.19 -1.27 -55.18
N GLU A 182 -1.39 -1.86 -55.11
CA GLU A 182 -2.66 -1.21 -54.76
C GLU A 182 -2.78 -0.76 -53.29
N PHE A 183 -1.70 -0.60 -52.52
CA PHE A 183 -1.77 0.02 -51.18
C PHE A 183 -0.46 0.73 -50.80
N ILE A 184 -0.21 1.91 -51.38
CA ILE A 184 0.77 2.86 -50.83
C ILE A 184 0.14 3.48 -49.57
N PRO A 185 0.72 3.33 -48.37
CA PRO A 185 0.23 4.01 -47.18
C PRO A 185 0.22 5.51 -47.43
N TYR A 186 -0.91 6.15 -47.12
CA TYR A 186 -1.03 7.60 -47.23
C TYR A 186 0.05 8.29 -46.39
N ASP A 187 0.69 9.30 -46.97
CA ASP A 187 1.67 10.13 -46.28
C ASP A 187 0.99 10.98 -45.20
N MET A 188 1.05 10.51 -43.95
CA MET A 188 0.52 11.20 -42.77
C MET A 188 1.54 12.21 -42.19
N SER A 189 2.60 12.60 -42.91
CA SER A 189 3.57 13.61 -42.44
C SER A 189 2.96 15.01 -42.28
N GLY A 190 1.79 15.24 -42.90
CA GLY A 190 0.97 16.44 -42.72
C GLY A 190 -0.03 16.38 -41.56
N ASP A 191 -0.23 15.21 -40.95
CA ASP A 191 -1.12 15.04 -39.82
C ASP A 191 -0.46 15.61 -38.57
N LYS A 192 -0.82 16.86 -38.25
CA LYS A 192 -0.59 17.41 -36.92
C LYS A 192 -1.57 16.71 -35.99
N GLU A 193 -1.07 15.92 -35.04
CA GLU A 193 -1.80 15.63 -33.81
C GLU A 193 -2.38 16.97 -33.29
N LEU A 194 -3.70 17.06 -33.23
CA LEU A 194 -4.38 18.19 -32.61
C LEU A 194 -3.89 18.22 -31.17
N LYS A 195 -2.95 19.12 -30.87
CA LYS A 195 -2.36 19.27 -29.55
C LYS A 195 -3.50 19.41 -28.53
N SER A 196 -3.64 18.37 -27.72
CA SER A 196 -4.12 18.33 -26.34
C SER A 196 -5.27 19.31 -26.05
N SER A 197 -6.45 18.77 -25.75
CA SER A 197 -7.53 19.53 -25.12
C SER A 197 -7.01 20.60 -24.13
N LYS A 198 -7.46 21.84 -24.34
CA LYS A 198 -6.97 23.01 -23.59
C LYS A 198 -7.14 22.78 -22.08
N GLU A 199 -6.04 22.88 -21.33
CA GLU A 199 -6.06 22.70 -19.88
C GLU A 199 -7.12 23.61 -19.23
N PRO A 200 -8.01 23.05 -18.39
CA PRO A 200 -9.05 23.83 -17.74
C PRO A 200 -8.44 24.80 -16.72
N LEU A 201 -8.95 26.03 -16.72
CA LEU A 201 -8.48 27.12 -15.86
C LEU A 201 -9.36 27.33 -14.62
N TYR A 202 -10.59 26.83 -14.64
CA TYR A 202 -11.56 27.02 -13.57
C TYR A 202 -12.00 25.69 -12.96
N ILE A 203 -12.19 25.68 -11.64
CA ILE A 203 -12.59 24.48 -10.89
C ILE A 203 -13.97 23.99 -11.35
N ARG A 204 -14.88 24.92 -11.70
CA ARG A 204 -16.21 24.57 -12.23
C ARG A 204 -16.13 23.84 -13.56
N ASP A 205 -15.22 24.24 -14.44
CA ASP A 205 -14.97 23.55 -15.71
C ASP A 205 -14.47 22.12 -15.48
N CYS A 206 -13.64 21.91 -14.45
CA CYS A 206 -13.21 20.56 -14.04
C CYS A 206 -14.37 19.73 -13.50
N VAL A 207 -15.25 20.30 -12.66
CA VAL A 207 -16.44 19.60 -12.14
C VAL A 207 -17.35 19.16 -13.28
N GLU A 208 -17.62 20.06 -14.22
CA GLU A 208 -18.42 19.78 -15.42
C GLU A 208 -17.78 18.71 -16.29
N ALA A 209 -16.48 18.83 -16.56
CA ALA A 209 -15.75 17.85 -17.36
C ALA A 209 -15.79 16.46 -16.71
N LEU A 210 -15.46 16.35 -15.42
CA LEU A 210 -15.42 15.06 -14.72
C LEU A 210 -16.79 14.38 -14.65
N THR A 211 -17.88 15.14 -14.66
CA THR A 211 -19.25 14.62 -14.53
C THR A 211 -19.89 14.31 -15.89
N THR A 212 -19.79 15.25 -16.84
CA THR A 212 -20.64 15.26 -18.04
C THR A 212 -19.86 15.09 -19.34
N SER A 213 -18.52 15.30 -19.37
CA SER A 213 -17.81 15.23 -20.66
C SER A 213 -17.73 13.81 -21.22
N GLU A 214 -18.07 13.71 -22.50
CA GLU A 214 -17.81 12.55 -23.36
C GLU A 214 -16.38 12.61 -23.95
N ASP A 215 -15.78 13.81 -23.97
CA ASP A 215 -14.39 14.04 -24.36
C ASP A 215 -13.43 13.48 -23.29
N ILE A 216 -12.75 12.39 -23.64
CA ILE A 216 -11.79 11.66 -22.82
C ILE A 216 -10.54 12.51 -22.53
N GLU A 217 -10.01 13.21 -23.54
CA GLU A 217 -8.81 14.02 -23.36
C GLU A 217 -9.04 15.14 -22.37
N ARG A 218 -10.21 15.80 -22.48
CA ARG A 218 -10.61 16.85 -21.55
C ARG A 218 -10.83 16.31 -20.14
N TRP A 219 -11.42 15.13 -20.02
CA TRP A 219 -11.63 14.47 -18.72
C TRP A 219 -10.29 14.17 -18.03
N GLU A 220 -9.34 13.58 -18.76
CA GLU A 220 -8.00 13.27 -18.25
C GLU A 220 -7.20 14.53 -17.89
N ALA A 221 -7.20 15.54 -18.77
CA ALA A 221 -6.56 16.83 -18.51
C ALA A 221 -7.13 17.52 -17.26
N SER A 222 -8.45 17.42 -17.07
CA SER A 222 -9.13 17.97 -15.89
C SER A 222 -8.65 17.30 -14.61
N LEU A 223 -8.53 15.96 -14.60
CA LEU A 223 -8.08 15.22 -13.43
C LEU A 223 -6.62 15.56 -13.06
N LYS A 224 -5.73 15.65 -14.04
CA LYS A 224 -4.30 15.95 -13.83
C LYS A 224 -4.05 17.34 -13.26
N VAL A 225 -4.82 18.35 -13.69
CA VAL A 225 -4.64 19.75 -13.27
C VAL A 225 -5.34 20.07 -11.95
N LEU A 226 -6.36 19.29 -11.57
CA LEU A 226 -7.28 19.60 -10.48
C LEU A 226 -6.59 19.87 -9.14
N GLU A 227 -5.64 19.03 -8.72
CA GLU A 227 -4.91 19.19 -7.45
C GLU A 227 -4.23 20.58 -7.38
N GLY A 228 -3.49 20.94 -8.43
CA GLY A 228 -2.79 22.22 -8.50
C GLY A 228 -3.76 23.41 -8.53
N LEU A 229 -4.90 23.25 -9.21
CA LEU A 229 -5.90 24.30 -9.33
C LEU A 229 -6.60 24.59 -7.98
N VAL A 230 -6.88 23.54 -7.22
CA VAL A 230 -7.49 23.63 -5.88
C VAL A 230 -6.64 24.47 -4.94
N TYR A 231 -5.32 24.24 -4.91
CA TYR A 231 -4.40 25.00 -4.06
C TYR A 231 -4.16 26.44 -4.56
N ARG A 232 -4.21 26.67 -5.88
CA ARG A 232 -4.05 28.01 -6.47
C ARG A 232 -5.25 28.91 -6.17
N ASN A 233 -6.46 28.35 -6.15
CA ASN A 233 -7.70 29.12 -6.06
C ASN A 233 -8.57 28.70 -4.85
N PRO A 234 -8.10 28.84 -3.59
CA PRO A 234 -8.77 28.29 -2.42
C PRO A 234 -10.17 28.88 -2.16
N GLN A 235 -10.41 30.15 -2.52
CA GLN A 235 -11.73 30.78 -2.38
C GLN A 235 -12.75 30.15 -3.32
N ALA A 236 -12.39 29.97 -4.60
CA ALA A 236 -13.26 29.32 -5.57
C ALA A 236 -13.50 27.84 -5.21
N THR A 237 -12.48 27.15 -4.68
CA THR A 237 -12.64 25.76 -4.19
C THR A 237 -13.70 25.68 -3.10
N ARG A 238 -13.71 26.60 -2.14
CA ARG A 238 -14.67 26.58 -1.01
C ARG A 238 -16.12 26.71 -1.44
N GLU A 239 -16.39 27.36 -2.57
CA GLU A 239 -17.76 27.48 -3.09
C GLU A 239 -18.31 26.15 -3.59
N VAL A 240 -17.45 25.25 -4.09
CA VAL A 240 -17.82 23.99 -4.74
C VAL A 240 -17.17 22.78 -4.05
N SER A 241 -16.68 22.92 -2.83
CA SER A 241 -15.85 21.92 -2.14
C SER A 241 -16.58 20.60 -1.93
N VAL A 242 -17.83 20.65 -1.46
CA VAL A 242 -18.68 19.49 -1.22
C VAL A 242 -19.10 18.82 -2.52
N GLU A 243 -19.44 19.61 -3.54
CA GLU A 243 -19.81 19.09 -4.87
C GLU A 243 -18.63 18.37 -5.51
N LEU A 244 -17.44 18.98 -5.47
CA LEU A 244 -16.22 18.39 -6.00
C LEU A 244 -15.81 17.13 -5.22
N ALA A 245 -15.94 17.14 -3.88
CA ALA A 245 -15.70 15.95 -3.07
C ALA A 245 -16.67 14.80 -3.42
N LYS A 246 -17.94 15.13 -3.69
CA LYS A 246 -18.93 14.16 -4.15
C LYS A 246 -18.57 13.58 -5.51
N VAL A 247 -18.17 14.41 -6.47
CA VAL A 247 -17.73 13.95 -7.79
C VAL A 247 -16.52 13.03 -7.66
N LEU A 248 -15.48 13.44 -6.94
CA LEU A 248 -14.24 12.67 -6.78
C LEU A 248 -14.44 11.34 -6.07
N LEU A 249 -15.30 11.28 -5.05
CA LEU A 249 -15.59 10.04 -4.31
C LEU A 249 -16.30 8.98 -5.16
N HIS A 250 -17.10 9.41 -6.13
CA HIS A 250 -17.84 8.54 -7.05
C HIS A 250 -17.19 8.45 -8.43
N LEU A 251 -16.04 9.07 -8.62
CA LEU A 251 -15.36 9.07 -9.91
C LEU A 251 -14.81 7.68 -10.19
N GLU A 252 -15.34 7.07 -11.24
CA GLU A 252 -14.87 5.80 -11.79
C GLU A 252 -13.92 6.06 -12.96
N GLU A 253 -12.99 5.13 -13.17
CA GLU A 253 -12.03 5.21 -14.26
C GLU A 253 -12.74 4.95 -15.59
N LYS A 254 -12.85 5.97 -16.44
CA LYS A 254 -13.43 5.84 -17.79
C LYS A 254 -12.43 5.28 -18.80
N THR A 255 -11.15 5.54 -18.60
CA THR A 255 -10.04 5.20 -19.49
C THR A 255 -8.80 4.86 -18.67
N CYS A 256 -7.91 4.02 -19.21
CA CYS A 256 -6.67 3.61 -18.54
C CYS A 256 -5.69 4.79 -18.36
N VAL A 257 -5.91 5.62 -17.33
CA VAL A 257 -5.06 6.76 -17.00
C VAL A 257 -4.02 6.29 -15.98
N ALA A 258 -2.75 6.52 -16.27
CA ALA A 258 -1.68 6.20 -15.33
C ALA A 258 -1.90 6.94 -13.99
N GLU A 259 -1.82 6.19 -12.88
CA GLU A 259 -2.01 6.72 -11.52
C GLU A 259 -3.40 7.35 -11.27
N PHE A 260 -4.46 6.91 -11.98
CA PHE A 260 -5.82 7.44 -11.80
C PHE A 260 -6.25 7.50 -10.32
N GLU A 261 -6.09 6.40 -9.60
CA GLU A 261 -6.50 6.32 -8.19
C GLU A 261 -5.75 7.33 -7.31
N GLN A 262 -4.44 7.51 -7.55
CA GLN A 262 -3.61 8.45 -6.82
C GLN A 262 -3.95 9.90 -7.18
N LEU A 263 -4.20 10.22 -8.46
CA LEU A 263 -4.60 11.57 -8.88
C LEU A 263 -5.95 11.96 -8.27
N ARG A 264 -6.93 11.05 -8.33
CA ARG A 264 -8.25 11.22 -7.71
C ARG A 264 -8.13 11.43 -6.19
N GLN A 265 -7.34 10.59 -5.51
CA GLN A 265 -7.14 10.71 -4.07
C GLN A 265 -6.42 12.01 -3.69
N ARG A 266 -5.34 12.38 -4.40
CA ARG A 266 -4.60 13.63 -4.15
C ARG A 266 -5.49 14.86 -4.34
N ALA A 267 -6.32 14.87 -5.39
CA ALA A 267 -7.31 15.92 -5.61
C ALA A 267 -8.33 15.99 -4.45
N LEU A 268 -8.85 14.84 -4.01
CA LEU A 268 -9.83 14.79 -2.92
C LEU A 268 -9.22 15.21 -1.57
N VAL A 269 -7.95 14.84 -1.32
CA VAL A 269 -7.17 15.34 -0.18
C VAL A 269 -6.97 16.85 -0.27
N ALA A 270 -6.60 17.39 -1.44
CA ALA A 270 -6.40 18.84 -1.63
C ALA A 270 -7.67 19.64 -1.36
N VAL A 271 -8.83 19.13 -1.81
CA VAL A 271 -10.14 19.73 -1.51
C VAL A 271 -10.43 19.70 -0.01
N THR A 272 -10.16 18.56 0.64
CA THR A 272 -10.34 18.39 2.08
C THR A 272 -9.41 19.30 2.90
N VAL A 273 -8.18 19.55 2.45
CA VAL A 273 -7.25 20.49 3.11
C VAL A 273 -7.70 21.94 2.94
N THR A 274 -8.33 22.28 1.82
CA THR A 274 -8.75 23.66 1.50
C THR A 274 -10.02 24.08 2.24
N ASP A 275 -10.96 23.14 2.43
CA ASP A 275 -12.22 23.32 3.17
C ASP A 275 -12.52 22.15 4.14
N PRO A 276 -11.70 21.99 5.20
CA PRO A 276 -11.68 20.79 6.04
C PRO A 276 -12.97 20.53 6.80
N GLU A 277 -13.64 21.57 7.31
CA GLU A 277 -14.85 21.37 8.11
C GLU A 277 -16.01 20.81 7.28
N GLN A 278 -16.30 21.44 6.13
CA GLN A 278 -17.44 21.06 5.30
C GLN A 278 -17.22 19.71 4.61
N VAL A 279 -16.01 19.49 4.09
CA VAL A 279 -15.68 18.24 3.40
C VAL A 279 -15.57 17.08 4.38
N ALA A 280 -15.00 17.27 5.58
CA ALA A 280 -14.97 16.21 6.59
C ALA A 280 -16.37 15.82 7.06
N LYS A 281 -17.27 16.79 7.30
CA LYS A 281 -18.68 16.50 7.64
C LYS A 281 -19.35 15.69 6.53
N TYR A 282 -19.12 16.04 5.26
CA TYR A 282 -19.63 15.28 4.13
C TYR A 282 -19.05 13.85 4.12
N LEU A 283 -17.72 13.68 4.10
CA LEU A 283 -17.06 12.38 4.01
C LEU A 283 -17.44 11.44 5.16
N THR A 284 -17.45 11.94 6.41
CA THR A 284 -17.83 11.15 7.58
C THR A 284 -19.31 10.75 7.56
N SER A 285 -20.20 11.59 7.01
CA SER A 285 -21.60 11.19 6.78
C SER A 285 -21.73 10.10 5.71
N GLN A 286 -20.91 10.14 4.66
CA GLN A 286 -20.95 9.14 3.59
C GLN A 286 -20.35 7.80 4.00
N PHE A 287 -19.43 7.77 4.97
CA PHE A 287 -18.90 6.53 5.53
C PHE A 287 -20.01 5.61 6.08
N TYR A 288 -21.00 6.19 6.76
CA TYR A 288 -22.21 5.48 7.24
C TYR A 288 -23.38 5.51 6.24
N GLY A 289 -23.16 5.92 4.99
CA GLY A 289 -24.19 5.91 3.95
C GLY A 289 -24.51 4.48 3.46
N LEU A 290 -25.74 4.26 3.00
CA LEU A 290 -26.21 2.94 2.52
C LEU A 290 -25.57 2.51 1.19
N ASN A 291 -25.39 3.45 0.26
CA ASN A 291 -25.06 3.16 -1.13
C ASN A 291 -23.56 3.33 -1.45
N TYR A 292 -22.69 2.81 -0.57
CA TYR A 292 -21.25 2.87 -0.76
C TYR A 292 -20.63 1.47 -0.73
N SER A 293 -19.60 1.28 -1.54
CA SER A 293 -18.77 0.08 -1.51
C SER A 293 -17.80 0.11 -0.32
N LEU A 294 -17.31 -1.06 0.11
CA LEU A 294 -16.25 -1.13 1.12
C LEU A 294 -15.00 -0.36 0.68
N ARG A 295 -14.66 -0.42 -0.61
CA ARG A 295 -13.53 0.32 -1.19
C ARG A 295 -13.65 1.83 -0.99
N GLN A 296 -14.84 2.40 -1.27
CA GLN A 296 -15.09 3.83 -1.04
C GLN A 296 -15.04 4.20 0.44
N ARG A 297 -15.51 3.32 1.34
CA ARG A 297 -15.39 3.56 2.79
C ARG A 297 -13.93 3.57 3.25
N MET A 298 -13.09 2.67 2.73
CA MET A 298 -11.66 2.71 3.00
C MET A 298 -11.02 3.98 2.46
N ASP A 299 -11.37 4.39 1.24
CA ASP A 299 -10.85 5.60 0.61
C ASP A 299 -11.24 6.87 1.40
N ILE A 300 -12.47 6.94 1.92
CA ILE A 300 -12.90 8.01 2.83
C ILE A 300 -11.97 8.09 4.05
N LEU A 301 -11.71 6.96 4.70
CA LEU A 301 -10.83 6.92 5.87
C LEU A 301 -9.40 7.35 5.53
N ASP A 302 -8.88 6.93 4.38
CA ASP A 302 -7.53 7.27 3.93
C ASP A 302 -7.39 8.75 3.61
N VAL A 303 -8.35 9.33 2.88
CA VAL A 303 -8.41 10.76 2.57
C VAL A 303 -8.44 11.59 3.85
N LEU A 304 -9.27 11.21 4.84
CA LEU A 304 -9.36 11.94 6.11
C LEU A 304 -8.02 11.94 6.87
N VAL A 305 -7.32 10.80 6.90
CA VAL A 305 -5.99 10.71 7.52
C VAL A 305 -4.97 11.54 6.76
N LEU A 306 -4.90 11.42 5.43
CA LEU A 306 -3.94 12.18 4.61
C LEU A 306 -4.17 13.69 4.69
N ALA A 307 -5.42 14.14 4.71
CA ALA A 307 -5.77 15.54 4.90
C ALA A 307 -5.39 16.02 6.31
N ALA A 308 -5.68 15.25 7.35
CA ALA A 308 -5.26 15.57 8.71
C ALA A 308 -3.72 15.64 8.84
N GLN A 309 -2.99 14.76 8.15
CA GLN A 309 -1.52 14.79 8.10
C GLN A 309 -1.01 16.07 7.43
N ALA A 310 -1.63 16.50 6.33
CA ALA A 310 -1.27 17.73 5.64
C ALA A 310 -1.53 18.97 6.50
N LEU A 311 -2.61 18.99 7.29
CA LEU A 311 -2.97 20.08 8.20
C LEU A 311 -2.12 20.09 9.50
N SER A 312 -1.67 18.92 9.95
CA SER A 312 -0.87 18.78 11.17
C SER A 312 0.62 19.07 10.96
N ARG A 313 1.15 18.86 9.75
CA ARG A 313 2.57 19.06 9.45
C ARG A 313 2.94 20.54 9.25
N PRO A 314 4.09 21.00 9.79
CA PRO A 314 4.63 22.32 9.48
C PRO A 314 4.89 22.48 7.96
N ARG A 315 4.36 23.54 7.34
CA ARG A 315 4.57 23.86 5.91
C ARG A 315 6.06 23.98 5.50
N SER A 316 6.98 24.11 6.45
CA SER A 316 8.43 24.09 6.22
C SER A 316 8.95 22.74 5.71
N LEU A 317 8.31 21.63 6.10
CA LEU A 317 8.65 20.27 5.64
C LEU A 317 8.02 19.93 4.29
N GLN A 318 6.88 20.55 3.97
CA GLN A 318 6.15 20.33 2.72
C GLN A 318 6.90 20.89 1.49
N ARG A 319 7.58 22.05 1.63
CA ARG A 319 8.43 22.63 0.57
C ARG A 319 9.68 21.81 0.25
N LEU A 320 10.20 21.04 1.21
CA LEU A 320 11.33 20.14 0.98
C LEU A 320 10.91 18.93 0.13
N SER A 321 9.66 18.47 0.25
CA SER A 321 9.10 17.39 -0.57
C SER A 321 8.57 17.85 -1.95
N GLN A 322 8.25 19.13 -2.12
CA GLN A 322 7.77 19.67 -3.41
C GLN A 322 8.89 20.13 -4.35
N HIS A 323 10.13 20.26 -3.87
CA HIS A 323 11.31 20.52 -4.70
C HIS A 323 12.04 19.25 -5.17
N SER A 324 11.50 18.06 -4.91
CA SER A 324 11.94 16.83 -5.58
C SER A 324 11.05 16.55 -6.80
N SER A 325 11.32 17.25 -7.89
CA SER A 325 11.05 16.81 -9.27
C SER A 325 12.36 17.00 -10.06
N PRO A 326 12.63 16.15 -11.06
CA PRO A 326 14.00 15.74 -11.39
C PRO A 326 14.68 16.81 -12.25
N ALA A 327 15.42 17.71 -11.59
CA ALA A 327 16.54 18.35 -12.26
C ALA A 327 17.65 17.29 -12.38
N SER A 328 17.92 16.91 -13.63
CA SER A 328 19.05 16.10 -14.07
C SER A 328 20.30 16.38 -13.22
N GLY A 329 20.72 15.37 -12.46
CA GLY A 329 21.74 15.50 -11.41
C GLY A 329 21.86 14.24 -10.57
N THR A 330 22.20 13.12 -11.22
CA THR A 330 22.85 11.93 -10.65
C THR A 330 22.50 11.56 -9.20
N SER A 331 21.33 10.95 -8.97
CA SER A 331 21.10 10.16 -7.74
C SER A 331 21.55 8.72 -7.99
N ARG A 332 22.76 8.39 -7.53
CA ARG A 332 23.15 6.99 -7.29
C ARG A 332 22.26 6.42 -6.18
N SER A 333 21.64 5.29 -6.48
CA SER A 333 21.04 4.37 -5.52
C SER A 333 22.08 3.86 -4.50
N PRO A 334 21.66 3.52 -3.26
CA PRO A 334 22.53 2.95 -2.25
C PRO A 334 22.65 1.43 -2.46
N ALA A 335 23.44 1.02 -3.45
CA ALA A 335 23.89 -0.35 -3.59
C ALA A 335 25.24 -0.34 -4.32
N LEU A 336 26.22 -1.03 -3.73
CA LEU A 336 27.66 -1.00 -4.02
C LEU A 336 28.39 0.17 -3.34
N ALA A 337 28.85 -0.09 -2.12
CA ALA A 337 29.95 0.62 -1.49
C ALA A 337 31.20 0.50 -2.38
N ILE A 338 31.38 1.46 -3.28
CA ILE A 338 32.68 1.74 -3.87
C ILE A 338 33.42 2.53 -2.81
N SER A 339 34.47 1.91 -2.27
CA SER A 339 35.43 2.54 -1.36
C SER A 339 35.77 3.95 -1.85
N GLN A 340 35.54 4.96 -1.01
CA GLN A 340 36.16 6.26 -1.23
C GLN A 340 37.68 6.05 -1.30
N PRO A 341 38.41 6.68 -2.22
CA PRO A 341 39.84 6.51 -2.29
C PRO A 341 40.48 7.03 -0.98
N ASP A 342 41.23 6.17 -0.30
CA ASP A 342 41.80 6.38 1.06
C ASP A 342 42.47 7.75 1.25
N TRP A 343 43.03 8.33 0.20
CA TRP A 343 43.68 9.64 0.29
C TRP A 343 42.70 10.78 0.57
N GLN A 344 41.42 10.70 0.15
CA GLN A 344 40.42 11.75 0.43
C GLN A 344 40.04 11.77 1.91
N VAL A 345 39.84 10.59 2.51
CA VAL A 345 39.57 10.44 3.93
C VAL A 345 40.76 10.94 4.75
N VAL A 346 41.98 10.57 4.37
CA VAL A 346 43.22 11.03 5.02
C VAL A 346 43.41 12.54 4.87
N VAL A 347 43.05 13.14 3.72
CA VAL A 347 43.11 14.59 3.51
C VAL A 347 42.05 15.31 4.34
N GLU A 348 40.81 14.81 4.41
CA GLU A 348 39.76 15.37 5.25
C GLU A 348 40.08 15.26 6.74
N GLU A 349 40.69 14.16 7.19
CA GLU A 349 41.19 14.00 8.57
C GLU A 349 42.34 14.96 8.86
N ARG A 350 43.24 15.16 7.90
CA ARG A 350 44.38 16.10 8.02
C ARG A 350 43.89 17.55 8.02
N ILE A 351 42.82 17.86 7.28
CA ILE A 351 42.15 19.16 7.32
C ILE A 351 41.41 19.34 8.65
N ARG A 352 40.68 18.33 9.14
CA ARG A 352 39.98 18.38 10.44
C ARG A 352 40.95 18.56 11.62
N SER A 353 42.05 17.83 11.64
CA SER A 353 43.04 17.90 12.73
C SER A 353 43.85 19.20 12.75
N LYS A 354 44.05 19.84 11.58
CA LYS A 354 44.81 21.09 11.47
C LYS A 354 43.95 22.36 11.43
N THR A 355 42.63 22.24 11.28
CA THR A 355 41.73 23.40 11.22
C THR A 355 41.04 23.59 12.57
N ARG A 356 41.51 24.58 13.34
CA ARG A 356 40.82 25.01 14.56
C ARG A 356 39.57 25.82 14.16
N ARG A 357 38.42 25.16 14.12
CA ARG A 357 37.13 25.80 13.80
C ARG A 357 36.64 26.56 15.02
N PHE A 358 36.73 27.89 14.97
CA PHE A 358 35.98 28.75 15.89
C PHE A 358 34.52 28.74 15.46
N SER A 359 33.72 27.82 16.00
CA SER A 359 32.28 27.97 15.92
C SER A 359 31.88 29.16 16.79
N LYS A 360 31.62 30.31 16.16
CA LYS A 360 30.59 31.19 16.74
C LYS A 360 29.37 30.30 16.85
N GLY A 361 28.90 30.03 18.07
CA GLY A 361 27.74 29.21 18.30
C GLY A 361 26.68 29.61 17.29
N CYS A 362 26.28 28.67 16.43
CA CYS A 362 25.15 28.91 15.55
C CYS A 362 24.04 29.36 16.51
N PRO A 363 23.43 30.54 16.33
CA PRO A 363 22.26 30.87 17.14
C PRO A 363 21.34 29.67 16.94
N ARG A 364 21.07 28.93 18.02
CA ARG A 364 20.12 27.82 18.02
C ARG A 364 18.90 28.44 17.37
N ARG A 365 18.66 28.13 16.10
CA ARG A 365 17.49 28.62 15.39
C ARG A 365 16.37 27.96 16.16
N GLU A 366 15.79 28.67 17.12
CA GLU A 366 14.60 28.24 17.80
C GLU A 366 13.66 27.88 16.68
N VAL A 367 13.34 26.59 16.59
CA VAL A 367 12.43 26.09 15.58
C VAL A 367 11.13 26.79 15.93
N SER A 368 10.80 27.84 15.18
CA SER A 368 9.58 28.59 15.38
C SER A 368 8.45 27.58 15.28
N GLY A 369 7.77 27.32 16.40
CA GLY A 369 6.65 26.39 16.44
C GLY A 369 5.63 26.84 15.41
N VAL A 370 5.42 26.03 14.38
CA VAL A 370 4.35 26.30 13.41
C VAL A 370 3.05 25.81 14.05
N PRO A 371 2.00 26.63 14.08
CA PRO A 371 0.73 26.21 14.65
C PRO A 371 0.17 25.02 13.88
N ASN A 372 -0.39 24.06 14.61
CA ASN A 372 -1.10 22.93 14.02
C ASN A 372 -2.43 23.42 13.44
N GLU A 373 -2.56 23.46 12.11
CA GLU A 373 -3.79 23.93 11.43
C GLU A 373 -4.96 22.96 11.67
N PHE A 374 -4.66 21.69 11.98
CA PHE A 374 -5.64 20.67 12.35
C PHE A 374 -6.35 20.97 13.69
N ASN A 375 -5.79 21.80 14.56
CA ASN A 375 -6.33 22.07 15.90
C ASN A 375 -7.80 22.50 15.90
N SER A 376 -8.16 23.41 14.99
CA SER A 376 -9.52 23.95 14.90
C SER A 376 -10.55 22.96 14.32
N VAL A 377 -10.08 21.94 13.60
CA VAL A 377 -10.96 21.05 12.82
C VAL A 377 -10.94 19.59 13.26
N ALA A 378 -10.01 19.20 14.15
CA ALA A 378 -9.82 17.82 14.58
C ALA A 378 -11.12 17.12 15.04
N GLY A 379 -11.98 17.85 15.75
CA GLY A 379 -13.27 17.32 16.21
C GLY A 379 -14.22 16.90 15.08
N TYR A 380 -14.20 17.61 13.94
CA TYR A 380 -15.05 17.29 12.78
C TYR A 380 -14.59 16.04 12.03
N PHE A 381 -13.31 15.68 12.13
CA PHE A 381 -12.77 14.45 11.56
C PHE A 381 -13.03 13.25 12.48
N PHE A 382 -12.92 13.46 13.79
CA PHE A 382 -12.89 12.39 14.77
C PHE A 382 -14.27 11.97 15.28
N PHE A 383 -15.05 12.89 15.85
CA PHE A 383 -16.28 12.51 16.57
C PHE A 383 -17.37 11.90 15.67
N PRO A 384 -17.62 12.39 14.44
CA PRO A 384 -18.63 11.78 13.57
C PRO A 384 -18.32 10.33 13.21
N LEU A 385 -17.03 9.98 13.07
CA LEU A 385 -16.56 8.60 12.82
C LEU A 385 -16.74 7.67 14.03
N LEU A 386 -16.89 8.23 15.23
CA LEU A 386 -17.02 7.47 16.46
C LEU A 386 -18.48 7.34 16.93
N GLN A 387 -19.42 8.08 16.33
CA GLN A 387 -20.78 8.19 16.87
C GLN A 387 -21.70 7.01 16.56
N HIS A 388 -21.50 6.33 15.41
CA HIS A 388 -22.48 5.37 14.88
C HIS A 388 -21.88 3.98 14.61
N PHE A 389 -20.73 3.66 15.21
CA PHE A 389 -20.06 2.38 14.97
C PHE A 389 -20.86 1.16 15.46
N ASP A 390 -21.76 1.38 16.42
CA ASP A 390 -22.61 0.37 17.07
C ASP A 390 -23.95 0.14 16.35
N ARG A 391 -24.24 0.89 15.28
CA ARG A 391 -25.50 0.82 14.54
C ARG A 391 -25.32 -0.01 13.26
N PRO A 392 -25.82 -1.25 13.22
CA PRO A 392 -25.76 -2.04 12.00
C PRO A 392 -26.72 -1.46 10.95
N LEU A 393 -26.23 -1.35 9.72
CA LEU A 393 -27.04 -1.13 8.52
C LEU A 393 -27.24 -2.48 7.82
N VAL A 394 -28.28 -2.59 7.00
CA VAL A 394 -28.66 -3.84 6.31
C VAL A 394 -27.49 -4.47 5.53
N THR A 395 -26.61 -3.65 4.97
CA THR A 395 -25.47 -4.08 4.15
C THR A 395 -24.13 -3.65 4.73
N PHE A 396 -24.10 -3.13 5.95
CA PHE A 396 -22.89 -2.62 6.57
C PHE A 396 -22.96 -2.77 8.10
N ASP A 397 -22.23 -3.76 8.62
CA ASP A 397 -22.20 -4.10 10.04
C ASP A 397 -20.75 -4.19 10.53
N LEU A 398 -20.30 -3.09 11.15
CA LEU A 398 -18.95 -2.95 11.68
C LEU A 398 -18.65 -3.94 12.83
N LEU A 399 -19.64 -4.27 13.65
CA LEU A 399 -19.46 -5.16 14.81
C LEU A 399 -19.66 -6.65 14.45
N GLY A 400 -20.28 -6.91 13.29
CA GLY A 400 -20.47 -8.25 12.74
C GLY A 400 -19.43 -8.59 11.68
N ASP A 401 -19.86 -8.56 10.42
CA ASP A 401 -19.12 -9.12 9.29
C ASP A 401 -18.00 -8.17 8.76
N ASP A 402 -18.14 -6.85 8.91
CA ASP A 402 -17.22 -5.85 8.33
C ASP A 402 -16.01 -5.53 9.22
N GLN A 403 -15.40 -6.57 9.81
CA GLN A 403 -14.29 -6.45 10.77
C GLN A 403 -13.06 -5.74 10.18
N LEU A 404 -12.82 -5.89 8.88
CA LEU A 404 -11.73 -5.20 8.18
C LEU A 404 -11.95 -3.68 8.18
N VAL A 405 -13.19 -3.23 7.95
CA VAL A 405 -13.54 -1.81 7.97
C VAL A 405 -13.47 -1.27 9.39
N LEU A 406 -13.95 -2.04 10.37
CA LEU A 406 -13.79 -1.70 11.78
C LEU A 406 -12.32 -1.53 12.15
N GLY A 407 -11.44 -2.46 11.75
CA GLY A 407 -10.00 -2.37 11.98
C GLY A 407 -9.39 -1.14 11.30
N ARG A 408 -9.81 -0.83 10.06
CA ARG A 408 -9.33 0.40 9.39
C ARG A 408 -9.80 1.66 10.11
N LEU A 409 -11.07 1.69 10.55
CA LEU A 409 -11.65 2.78 11.31
C LEU A 409 -10.89 3.01 12.62
N THR A 410 -10.56 1.94 13.37
CA THR A 410 -9.82 2.05 14.63
C THR A 410 -8.41 2.62 14.42
N HIS A 411 -7.71 2.16 13.38
CA HIS A 411 -6.40 2.71 12.99
C HIS A 411 -6.50 4.17 12.53
N THR A 412 -7.57 4.55 11.84
CA THR A 412 -7.84 5.94 11.44
C THR A 412 -8.08 6.82 12.66
N LEU A 413 -8.91 6.39 13.62
CA LEU A 413 -9.14 7.12 14.86
C LEU A 413 -7.86 7.30 15.68
N ALA A 414 -7.03 6.25 15.78
CA ALA A 414 -5.71 6.32 16.39
C ALA A 414 -4.81 7.36 15.70
N SER A 415 -4.77 7.34 14.36
CA SER A 415 -3.98 8.29 13.57
C SER A 415 -4.45 9.73 13.74
N LEU A 416 -5.77 9.97 13.72
CA LEU A 416 -6.34 11.30 13.95
C LEU A 416 -6.04 11.81 15.36
N MET A 417 -6.10 10.94 16.38
CA MET A 417 -5.70 11.27 17.75
C MET A 417 -4.21 11.67 17.81
N TYR A 418 -3.34 10.90 17.14
CA TYR A 418 -1.92 11.21 17.05
C TYR A 418 -1.62 12.52 16.31
N LEU A 419 -2.40 12.87 15.29
CA LEU A 419 -2.23 14.13 14.55
C LEU A 419 -2.80 15.34 15.31
N ALA A 420 -3.66 15.07 16.30
CA ALA A 420 -4.27 16.04 17.20
C ALA A 420 -3.44 16.34 18.46
N VAL A 421 -2.13 16.03 18.46
CA VAL A 421 -1.20 16.43 19.53
C VAL A 421 -1.27 17.94 19.74
N ASN A 422 -1.33 18.36 21.02
CA ASN A 422 -1.43 19.75 21.47
C ASN A 422 -2.69 20.52 21.00
N THR A 423 -3.75 19.81 20.62
CA THR A 423 -5.03 20.43 20.28
C THR A 423 -5.92 20.61 21.51
N THR A 424 -6.83 21.58 21.48
CA THR A 424 -7.72 21.85 22.62
C THR A 424 -8.75 20.73 22.84
N VAL A 425 -9.05 19.95 21.79
CA VAL A 425 -9.98 18.83 21.81
C VAL A 425 -9.30 17.47 22.09
N ALA A 426 -7.97 17.44 22.29
CA ALA A 426 -7.23 16.20 22.51
C ALA A 426 -7.72 15.40 23.73
N VAL A 427 -8.05 16.06 24.85
CA VAL A 427 -8.54 15.39 26.06
C VAL A 427 -9.90 14.69 25.83
N PRO A 428 -10.96 15.37 25.35
CA PRO A 428 -12.24 14.69 25.08
C PRO A 428 -12.13 13.65 23.96
N MET A 429 -11.27 13.87 22.94
CA MET A 429 -10.98 12.84 21.92
C MET A 429 -10.34 11.60 22.55
N GLY A 430 -9.34 11.79 23.42
CA GLY A 430 -8.66 10.71 24.13
C GLY A 430 -9.61 9.91 25.02
N LYS A 431 -10.48 10.61 25.76
CA LYS A 431 -11.52 9.96 26.57
C LYS A 431 -12.43 9.06 25.73
N ALA A 432 -13.04 9.64 24.69
CA ALA A 432 -13.95 8.91 23.82
C ALA A 432 -13.26 7.73 23.11
N LEU A 433 -11.99 7.88 22.75
CA LEU A 433 -11.19 6.81 22.15
C LEU A 433 -10.93 5.67 23.14
N LEU A 434 -10.65 5.97 24.42
CA LEU A 434 -10.46 4.95 25.45
C LEU A 434 -11.77 4.22 25.76
N GLU A 435 -12.91 4.91 25.82
CA GLU A 435 -14.23 4.28 25.96
C GLU A 435 -14.54 3.33 24.78
N PHE A 436 -14.22 3.76 23.56
CA PHE A 436 -14.33 2.92 22.37
C PHE A 436 -13.41 1.70 22.41
N VAL A 437 -12.16 1.88 22.82
CA VAL A 437 -11.22 0.78 23.04
C VAL A 437 -11.77 -0.20 24.06
N TRP A 438 -12.31 0.31 25.16
CA TRP A 438 -12.87 -0.52 26.21
C TRP A 438 -14.01 -1.40 25.69
N ALA A 439 -14.90 -0.85 24.86
CA ALA A 439 -16.01 -1.62 24.26
C ALA A 439 -15.54 -2.79 23.37
N LEU A 440 -14.39 -2.64 22.69
CA LEU A 440 -13.92 -3.59 21.67
C LEU A 440 -12.68 -4.42 22.07
N ARG A 441 -12.18 -4.25 23.30
CA ARG A 441 -10.88 -4.77 23.76
C ARG A 441 -10.66 -6.28 23.61
N PHE A 442 -11.73 -7.08 23.55
CA PHE A 442 -11.67 -8.54 23.41
C PHE A 442 -12.11 -9.02 22.01
N HIS A 443 -11.91 -8.21 20.98
CA HIS A 443 -12.27 -8.57 19.62
C HIS A 443 -11.46 -9.78 19.10
N VAL A 444 -12.13 -10.67 18.37
CA VAL A 444 -11.54 -11.92 17.85
C VAL A 444 -10.49 -11.67 16.75
N ASP A 445 -10.72 -10.66 15.93
CA ASP A 445 -9.84 -10.31 14.82
C ASP A 445 -8.58 -9.58 15.29
N ILE A 446 -7.42 -10.02 14.80
CA ILE A 446 -6.09 -9.51 15.17
C ILE A 446 -5.90 -8.08 14.67
N TYR A 447 -6.37 -7.76 13.47
CA TYR A 447 -6.20 -6.43 12.87
C TYR A 447 -6.94 -5.37 13.68
N VAL A 448 -8.16 -5.68 14.14
CA VAL A 448 -8.90 -4.81 15.07
C VAL A 448 -8.13 -4.63 16.38
N ARG A 449 -7.65 -5.71 17.02
CA ARG A 449 -6.89 -5.61 18.28
C ARG A 449 -5.63 -4.75 18.15
N ARG A 450 -4.86 -4.90 17.07
CA ARG A 450 -3.70 -4.06 16.77
C ARG A 450 -4.08 -2.58 16.65
N GLY A 451 -5.21 -2.28 16.00
CA GLY A 451 -5.76 -0.93 15.90
C GLY A 451 -6.13 -0.34 17.26
N LEU A 452 -6.76 -1.12 18.15
CA LEU A 452 -7.10 -0.69 19.51
C LEU A 452 -5.85 -0.40 20.36
N LEU A 453 -4.81 -1.23 20.27
CA LEU A 453 -3.54 -1.00 20.96
C LEU A 453 -2.83 0.26 20.45
N SER A 454 -2.85 0.46 19.13
CA SER A 454 -2.35 1.70 18.51
C SER A 454 -3.13 2.93 18.96
N ALA A 455 -4.45 2.81 19.15
CA ALA A 455 -5.29 3.87 19.69
C ALA A 455 -4.87 4.27 21.11
N VAL A 456 -4.63 3.30 22.00
CA VAL A 456 -4.12 3.58 23.35
C VAL A 456 -2.77 4.29 23.29
N SER A 457 -1.81 3.76 22.52
CA SER A 457 -0.51 4.43 22.30
C SER A 457 -0.67 5.88 21.80
N SER A 458 -1.60 6.12 20.88
CA SER A 458 -1.87 7.44 20.31
C SER A 458 -2.43 8.40 21.35
N VAL A 459 -3.30 7.95 22.26
CA VAL A 459 -3.78 8.75 23.40
C VAL A 459 -2.62 9.12 24.32
N LEU A 460 -1.80 8.14 24.71
CA LEU A 460 -0.65 8.36 25.61
C LEU A 460 0.38 9.35 25.04
N LEU A 461 0.56 9.40 23.72
CA LEU A 461 1.50 10.30 23.06
C LEU A 461 0.95 11.70 22.83
N SER A 462 -0.38 11.87 22.76
CA SER A 462 -1.00 13.08 22.22
C SER A 462 -1.70 13.93 23.26
N VAL A 463 -2.22 13.31 24.32
CA VAL A 463 -2.83 14.02 25.44
C VAL A 463 -1.73 14.47 26.43
N PRO A 464 -1.71 15.75 26.84
CA PRO A 464 -0.75 16.23 27.83
C PRO A 464 -0.80 15.41 29.12
N THR A 465 0.36 15.07 29.67
CA THR A 465 0.50 14.16 30.82
C THR A 465 -0.29 14.63 32.04
N GLU A 466 -0.33 15.94 32.27
CA GLU A 466 -1.04 16.56 33.40
C GLU A 466 -2.55 16.36 33.28
N ARG A 467 -3.09 16.50 32.06
CA ARG A 467 -4.52 16.30 31.79
C ARG A 467 -4.88 14.83 31.74
N LEU A 468 -3.99 14.00 31.21
CA LEU A 468 -4.19 12.56 31.15
C LEU A 468 -4.29 11.94 32.56
N LEU A 469 -3.38 12.29 33.48
CA LEU A 469 -3.42 11.78 34.86
C LEU A 469 -4.46 12.47 35.75
N GLY A 470 -4.83 13.71 35.45
CA GLY A 470 -5.85 14.44 36.21
C GLY A 470 -7.28 14.06 35.82
N ASP A 471 -7.57 14.01 34.52
CA ASP A 471 -8.94 13.89 34.00
C ASP A 471 -9.33 12.45 33.61
N LEU A 472 -8.36 11.56 33.38
CA LEU A 472 -8.57 10.18 32.91
C LEU A 472 -7.86 9.09 33.75
N PRO A 473 -7.87 9.16 35.10
CA PRO A 473 -7.13 8.20 35.93
C PRO A 473 -7.70 6.78 35.88
N ASP A 474 -9.03 6.65 35.84
CA ASP A 474 -9.72 5.36 35.88
C ASP A 474 -9.53 4.61 34.55
N GLU A 475 -9.73 5.31 33.44
CA GLU A 475 -9.54 4.77 32.09
C GLU A 475 -8.08 4.33 31.86
N LEU A 476 -7.10 5.04 32.43
CA LEU A 476 -5.70 4.65 32.37
C LEU A 476 -5.36 3.42 33.22
N LEU A 477 -5.98 3.29 34.39
CA LEU A 477 -5.78 2.11 35.24
C LEU A 477 -6.32 0.86 34.55
N GLU A 478 -7.53 0.98 33.99
CA GLU A 478 -8.16 -0.04 33.17
C GLU A 478 -7.30 -0.40 31.96
N ALA A 479 -6.86 0.60 31.18
CA ALA A 479 -5.97 0.38 30.04
C ALA A 479 -4.67 -0.31 30.44
N ARG A 480 -4.03 0.10 31.55
CA ARG A 480 -2.82 -0.55 32.07
C ARG A 480 -3.05 -2.03 32.36
N SER A 481 -4.14 -2.37 33.04
CA SER A 481 -4.46 -3.76 33.39
C SER A 481 -4.65 -4.61 32.14
N TRP A 482 -5.39 -4.10 31.16
CA TRP A 482 -5.65 -4.79 29.91
C TRP A 482 -4.38 -4.94 29.05
N LEU A 483 -3.54 -3.90 28.96
CA LEU A 483 -2.26 -3.96 28.24
C LEU A 483 -1.32 -5.01 28.83
N ALA A 484 -1.28 -5.17 30.15
CA ALA A 484 -0.48 -6.21 30.81
C ALA A 484 -0.98 -7.62 30.44
N ASP A 485 -2.30 -7.83 30.48
CA ASP A 485 -2.89 -9.10 30.06
C ASP A 485 -2.59 -9.43 28.60
N VAL A 486 -2.71 -8.45 27.69
CA VAL A 486 -2.42 -8.61 26.26
C VAL A 486 -0.94 -8.92 26.02
N ALA A 487 -0.03 -8.21 26.70
CA ALA A 487 1.42 -8.42 26.57
C ALA A 487 1.85 -9.85 26.93
N GLU A 488 1.16 -10.48 27.88
CA GLU A 488 1.46 -11.86 28.32
C GLU A 488 0.71 -12.93 27.51
N ARG A 489 -0.55 -12.69 27.14
CA ARG A 489 -1.48 -13.75 26.72
C ARG A 489 -1.95 -13.67 25.27
N ASP A 490 -1.73 -12.57 24.53
CA ASP A 490 -2.19 -12.49 23.14
C ASP A 490 -1.43 -13.49 22.26
N VAL A 491 -2.13 -14.09 21.30
CA VAL A 491 -1.57 -15.05 20.33
C VAL A 491 -0.62 -14.34 19.37
N ASP A 492 -0.95 -13.09 19.02
CA ASP A 492 -0.21 -12.32 18.02
C ASP A 492 1.00 -11.58 18.61
N GLU A 493 2.15 -11.68 17.95
CA GLU A 493 3.40 -11.06 18.41
C GLU A 493 3.37 -9.53 18.35
N ASP A 494 2.85 -8.96 17.27
CA ASP A 494 2.77 -7.51 17.11
C ASP A 494 1.83 -6.89 18.16
N CYS A 495 0.71 -7.56 18.49
CA CYS A 495 -0.15 -7.18 19.61
C CYS A 495 0.63 -7.15 20.94
N ARG A 496 1.40 -8.21 21.25
CA ARG A 496 2.22 -8.23 22.47
C ARG A 496 3.25 -7.10 22.47
N GLU A 497 3.92 -6.86 21.35
CA GLU A 497 4.92 -5.80 21.25
C GLU A 497 4.31 -4.40 21.42
N LEU A 498 3.18 -4.11 20.76
CA LEU A 498 2.46 -2.84 20.92
C LEU A 498 1.98 -2.63 22.35
N ALA A 499 1.52 -3.70 23.03
CA ALA A 499 1.12 -3.64 24.42
C ALA A 499 2.29 -3.29 25.35
N VAL A 500 3.44 -3.95 25.18
CA VAL A 500 4.67 -3.64 25.93
C VAL A 500 5.14 -2.21 25.68
N ARG A 501 5.15 -1.75 24.42
CA ARG A 501 5.50 -0.36 24.09
C ARG A 501 4.57 0.64 24.76
N SER A 502 3.26 0.37 24.77
CA SER A 502 2.26 1.22 25.43
C SER A 502 2.45 1.27 26.95
N LEU A 503 2.77 0.13 27.59
CA LEU A 503 3.08 0.08 29.02
C LEU A 503 4.33 0.89 29.37
N LEU A 504 5.40 0.77 28.56
CA LEU A 504 6.62 1.56 28.74
C LEU A 504 6.36 3.06 28.58
N LEU A 505 5.48 3.45 27.66
CA LEU A 505 5.05 4.85 27.55
C LEU A 505 4.35 5.31 28.82
N LEU A 506 3.41 4.52 29.34
CA LEU A 506 2.68 4.85 30.57
C LEU A 506 3.61 4.99 31.79
N GLU A 507 4.61 4.13 31.92
CA GLU A 507 5.63 4.23 32.98
C GLU A 507 6.47 5.51 32.85
N ARG A 508 6.95 5.82 31.64
CA ARG A 508 7.72 7.05 31.38
C ARG A 508 6.92 8.32 31.68
N LEU A 509 5.61 8.30 31.42
CA LEU A 509 4.72 9.42 31.73
C LEU A 509 4.60 9.64 33.25
N LYS A 510 4.52 8.55 34.02
CA LYS A 510 4.51 8.61 35.49
C LYS A 510 5.82 9.18 36.04
N ASP A 511 6.96 8.72 35.52
CA ASP A 511 8.28 9.17 35.97
C ASP A 511 8.55 10.65 35.67
N LYS A 512 8.09 11.14 34.51
CA LYS A 512 8.16 12.58 34.15
C LYS A 512 7.42 13.46 35.14
N LEU A 513 6.28 13.00 35.67
CA LEU A 513 5.53 13.75 36.68
C LEU A 513 6.16 13.70 38.07
N LEU A 514 6.73 12.55 38.45
CA LEU A 514 7.47 12.44 39.71
C LEU A 514 8.73 13.30 39.72
N SER A 515 9.40 13.44 38.58
CA SER A 515 10.57 14.32 38.43
C SER A 515 10.22 15.81 38.34
N SER A 516 9.11 16.19 37.70
CA SER A 516 8.66 17.60 37.65
C SER A 516 8.09 18.13 38.97
N CYS A 517 7.61 17.26 39.85
CA CYS A 517 7.16 17.59 41.21
C CYS A 517 8.29 17.70 42.25
N SER A 518 9.56 17.41 41.89
CA SER A 518 10.69 17.64 42.79
C SER A 518 11.08 19.13 42.79
N PRO A 519 11.00 19.85 43.93
CA PRO A 519 11.43 21.25 43.97
C PRO A 519 12.94 21.30 43.70
N GLN A 520 13.36 22.07 42.70
CA GLN A 520 14.78 22.42 42.56
C GLN A 520 15.23 23.18 43.82
N PRO A 521 16.38 22.83 44.40
CA PRO A 521 16.85 23.39 45.67
C PRO A 521 17.18 24.87 45.63
#